data_AF-A0AA38PKJ5-F1
#
_entry.id   AF-A0AA38PKJ5-F1
#
_cell.length_a   1.000
_cell.length_b   1.000
_cell.length_c   1.000
_cell.angle_alpha   90.00
_cell.angle_beta   90.00
_cell.angle_gamma   90.00
#
_symmetry.space_group_name_H-M   'P 1'
#
loop_
_entity.id
_entity.type
_entity.pdbx_description
1 polymer ?
#
loop_
_entity_poly.entity_id
_entity_poly.type
_entity_poly.pdbx_seq_one_letter_code
_entity_poly.pdbx_strand_id
1 'polypeptide(L)'
;MSHRSRTVSYSTWTLDTTVSSDANTSISGSSVSTFTGPGSLAGKALFNVGRLTLRGVEQIIISRRLSVIATHFPHRNTDRIAGLTEMYADLLELSRIHFYSDAIRTRALQLLFAQIASRSTLHLINAISVWPLTEVNLLLSELLECFDPRRSLVEDHPKHVLLSVYQQHLSKWEEHSLAPLINFLQDFATSDEQRWSSICASGFLDLLLQLYISDFTDPLVSKTLPSNRTTLSAACNSFLVEALGNRSAYETFQLHPVSGLWSRWPMLQLMLESPDATRCTRRRQAWANLDKRNIQWRISSVFNSLVLEWNRTRRPHTMFEEPRLYDQFVDLLEFSG
;
A
#
# COMPACT_ATOMS: atom_id res chain seq x y z
N MET A 1 -8.67 -12.56 44.46
CA MET A 1 -7.99 -11.33 44.02
C MET A 1 -8.15 -11.24 42.51
N SER A 2 -9.06 -10.36 42.05
CA SER A 2 -9.47 -10.25 40.65
C SER A 2 -8.57 -9.22 39.96
N HIS A 3 -7.69 -9.68 39.07
CA HIS A 3 -6.90 -8.80 38.22
C HIS A 3 -7.76 -8.32 37.04
N ARG A 4 -8.17 -7.06 37.12
CA ARG A 4 -8.82 -6.30 36.05
C ARG A 4 -7.81 -6.11 34.92
N SER A 5 -7.95 -6.89 33.85
CA SER A 5 -7.19 -6.69 32.61
C SER A 5 -7.57 -5.36 31.99
N ARG A 6 -6.60 -4.44 31.91
CA ARG A 6 -6.70 -3.19 31.15
C ARG A 6 -6.81 -3.55 29.66
N THR A 7 -7.97 -3.33 29.08
CA THR A 7 -8.16 -3.28 27.62
C THR A 7 -7.36 -2.10 27.08
N VAL A 8 -6.32 -2.40 26.30
CA VAL A 8 -5.64 -1.39 25.48
C VAL A 8 -6.55 -1.13 24.29
N SER A 9 -7.29 -0.02 24.34
CA SER A 9 -8.04 0.49 23.21
C SER A 9 -7.04 0.90 22.14
N TYR A 10 -6.94 0.12 21.06
CA TYR A 10 -6.37 0.63 19.82
C TYR A 10 -7.26 1.79 19.39
N SER A 11 -6.69 2.99 19.35
CA SER A 11 -7.33 4.16 18.78
C SER A 11 -7.64 3.85 17.33
N THR A 12 -8.89 3.45 17.06
CA THR A 12 -9.48 3.65 15.75
C THR A 12 -9.28 5.12 15.47
N TRP A 13 -8.45 5.44 14.48
CA TRP A 13 -8.43 6.78 13.91
C TRP A 13 -9.78 6.92 13.21
N THR A 14 -10.82 7.23 13.98
CA THR A 14 -11.98 7.92 13.45
C THR A 14 -11.39 9.19 12.88
N LEU A 15 -11.25 9.23 11.55
CA LEU A 15 -11.32 10.49 10.85
C LEU A 15 -12.66 11.09 11.27
N ASP A 16 -12.63 11.87 12.35
CA ASP A 16 -13.50 13.01 12.46
C ASP A 16 -13.32 13.71 11.13
N THR A 17 -14.37 13.60 10.33
CA THR A 17 -14.52 14.40 9.13
C THR A 17 -14.78 15.79 9.67
N THR A 18 -13.72 16.43 10.17
CA THR A 18 -13.62 17.86 10.25
C THR A 18 -13.93 18.31 8.83
N VAL A 19 -15.14 18.82 8.67
CA VAL A 19 -15.52 19.66 7.54
C VAL A 19 -14.39 20.66 7.45
N SER A 20 -13.48 20.39 6.52
CA SER A 20 -12.30 21.18 6.26
C SER A 20 -12.84 22.52 5.76
N SER A 21 -12.93 23.45 6.70
CA SER A 21 -12.89 24.87 6.39
C SER A 21 -11.67 25.06 5.51
N ASP A 22 -11.92 25.43 4.25
CA ASP A 22 -10.92 25.81 3.27
C ASP A 22 -9.72 26.43 3.97
N ALA A 23 -8.57 25.76 3.86
CA ALA A 23 -7.29 26.30 4.29
C ALA A 23 -6.96 27.50 3.38
N ASN A 24 -7.63 28.61 3.65
CA ASN A 24 -7.17 29.93 3.33
C ASN A 24 -5.79 30.03 3.93
N THR A 25 -4.80 30.00 3.05
CA THR A 25 -3.45 30.44 3.34
C THR A 25 -3.60 31.79 4.03
N SER A 26 -3.38 31.83 5.35
CA SER A 26 -3.35 33.06 6.12
C SER A 26 -2.07 33.81 5.75
N ILE A 27 -2.07 34.36 4.54
CA ILE A 27 -1.31 35.58 4.26
C ILE A 27 -1.76 36.52 5.35
N SER A 28 -0.83 36.98 6.20
CA SER A 28 -1.06 38.04 7.18
C SER A 28 -1.95 39.08 6.52
N GLY A 29 -3.23 39.03 6.87
CA GLY A 29 -4.21 39.98 6.41
C GLY A 29 -3.81 41.27 7.08
N SER A 30 -2.95 42.05 6.43
CA SER A 30 -3.05 43.48 6.60
C SER A 30 -4.53 43.77 6.37
N SER A 31 -5.21 44.15 7.46
CA SER A 31 -6.60 44.54 7.44
C SER A 31 -6.66 45.86 6.68
N VAL A 32 -6.43 45.79 5.37
CA VAL A 32 -6.66 46.86 4.42
C VAL A 32 -8.18 46.92 4.37
N SER A 33 -8.73 47.78 5.23
CA SER A 33 -10.12 48.21 5.18
C SER A 33 -10.41 48.58 3.73
N THR A 34 -11.03 47.65 2.98
CA THR A 34 -11.26 47.84 1.57
C THR A 34 -12.43 48.79 1.50
N PHE A 35 -12.13 50.07 1.32
CA PHE A 35 -13.10 51.13 1.11
C PHE A 35 -14.06 50.63 0.02
N THR A 36 -15.35 50.48 0.35
CA THR A 36 -16.42 50.06 -0.56
C THR A 36 -16.71 51.20 -1.55
N GLY A 37 -15.74 51.46 -2.42
CA GLY A 37 -15.89 52.36 -3.56
C GLY A 37 -16.41 51.60 -4.79
N PRO A 38 -17.06 52.29 -5.73
CA PRO A 38 -17.58 51.70 -6.98
C PRO A 38 -16.54 50.93 -7.83
N GLY A 39 -15.24 51.03 -7.53
CA GLY A 39 -14.16 50.26 -8.17
C GLY A 39 -13.83 48.91 -7.51
N SER A 40 -14.37 48.55 -6.34
CA SER A 40 -13.94 47.35 -5.60
C SER A 40 -14.31 46.04 -6.30
N LEU A 41 -15.43 46.02 -7.04
CA LEU A 41 -15.86 44.86 -7.82
C LEU A 41 -14.93 44.60 -9.01
N ALA A 42 -14.56 45.65 -9.75
CA ALA A 42 -13.62 45.55 -10.87
C ALA A 42 -12.22 45.10 -10.41
N GLY A 43 -11.74 45.62 -9.27
CA GLY A 43 -10.47 45.19 -8.68
C GLY A 43 -10.47 43.71 -8.29
N LYS A 44 -11.55 43.21 -7.66
CA LYS A 44 -11.71 41.79 -7.33
C LYS A 44 -11.76 40.89 -8.57
N ALA A 45 -12.47 41.33 -9.62
CA ALA A 45 -12.54 40.60 -10.88
C ALA A 45 -11.16 40.49 -11.56
N LEU A 46 -10.42 41.60 -11.68
CA LEU A 46 -9.07 41.60 -12.24
C LEU A 46 -8.09 40.74 -11.44
N PHE A 47 -8.16 40.81 -10.11
CA PHE A 47 -7.33 39.97 -9.23
C PHE A 47 -7.62 38.47 -9.43
N ASN A 48 -8.90 38.09 -9.51
CA ASN A 48 -9.30 36.70 -9.74
C ASN A 48 -8.89 36.20 -11.14
N VAL A 49 -9.01 37.03 -12.17
CA VAL A 49 -8.52 36.71 -13.53
C VAL A 49 -7.00 36.53 -13.53
N GLY A 50 -6.25 37.42 -12.87
CA GLY A 50 -4.80 37.29 -12.74
C GLY A 50 -4.39 35.99 -12.05
N ARG A 51 -5.07 35.62 -10.96
CA ARG A 51 -4.84 34.36 -10.24
C ARG A 51 -5.14 33.13 -11.08
N LEU A 52 -6.22 33.14 -11.88
CA LEU A 52 -6.56 32.05 -12.80
C LEU A 52 -5.52 31.92 -13.92
N THR A 53 -5.10 33.03 -14.51
CA THR A 53 -4.06 33.03 -15.55
C THR A 53 -2.74 32.48 -15.04
N LEU A 54 -2.31 32.88 -13.83
CA LEU A 54 -1.06 32.36 -13.22
C LEU A 54 -1.13 30.84 -13.00
N ARG A 55 -2.24 30.34 -12.44
CA ARG A 55 -2.45 28.90 -12.25
C ARG A 55 -2.48 28.13 -13.57
N GLY A 56 -3.10 28.71 -14.61
CA GLY A 56 -3.15 28.10 -15.94
C GLY A 56 -1.77 27.97 -16.58
N VAL A 57 -0.93 29.01 -16.48
CA VAL A 57 0.44 29.00 -17.02
C VAL A 57 1.30 27.96 -16.28
N GLU A 58 1.22 27.92 -14.95
CA GLU A 58 1.94 26.93 -14.13
C GLU A 58 1.53 25.50 -14.50
N GLN A 59 0.24 25.24 -14.65
CA GLN A 59 -0.27 23.93 -15.04
C GLN A 59 0.25 23.49 -16.42
N ILE A 60 0.35 24.40 -17.39
CA ILE A 60 0.90 24.11 -18.72
C ILE A 60 2.39 23.77 -18.63
N ILE A 61 3.17 24.53 -17.85
CA ILE A 61 4.60 24.29 -17.66
C ILE A 61 4.83 22.92 -17.01
N ILE A 62 4.10 22.61 -15.93
CA ILE A 62 4.19 21.31 -15.24
C ILE A 62 3.79 20.17 -16.19
N SER A 63 2.69 20.33 -16.93
CA SER A 63 2.21 19.31 -17.87
C SER A 63 3.21 19.03 -18.99
N ARG A 64 3.88 20.08 -19.50
CA ARG A 64 4.95 19.94 -20.49
C ARG A 64 6.14 19.20 -19.89
N ARG A 65 6.57 19.57 -18.67
CA ARG A 65 7.68 18.90 -17.97
C ARG A 65 7.38 17.42 -17.72
N LEU A 66 6.20 17.09 -17.20
CA LEU A 66 5.76 15.69 -17.04
C LEU A 66 5.71 14.93 -18.36
N SER A 67 5.35 15.58 -19.46
CA SER A 67 5.36 14.94 -20.78
C SER A 67 6.76 14.60 -21.27
N VAL A 68 7.76 15.46 -20.98
CA VAL A 68 9.17 15.18 -21.26
C VAL A 68 9.69 14.06 -20.34
N ILE A 69 9.37 14.10 -19.05
CA ILE A 69 9.74 13.04 -18.11
C ILE A 69 9.16 11.70 -18.59
N ALA A 70 7.88 11.67 -18.96
CA ALA A 70 7.20 10.45 -19.39
C ALA A 70 7.87 9.73 -20.57
N THR A 71 8.63 10.40 -21.43
CA THR A 71 9.34 9.73 -22.54
C THR A 71 10.51 8.85 -22.08
N HIS A 72 10.91 8.97 -20.81
CA HIS A 72 12.00 8.21 -20.21
C HIS A 72 11.53 7.08 -19.30
N PHE A 73 10.21 6.87 -19.15
CA PHE A 73 9.65 5.90 -18.21
C PHE A 73 8.76 4.85 -18.91
N PRO A 74 8.80 3.58 -18.47
CA PRO A 74 9.78 3.04 -17.52
C PRO A 74 11.17 2.89 -18.17
N HIS A 75 12.21 3.00 -17.36
CA HIS A 75 13.59 2.74 -17.78
C HIS A 75 14.18 1.55 -17.01
N ARG A 76 15.33 1.02 -17.47
CA ARG A 76 16.08 -0.02 -16.76
C ARG A 76 17.06 0.61 -15.76
N ASN A 77 17.46 -0.15 -14.75
CA ASN A 77 18.49 0.30 -13.79
C ASN A 77 19.84 0.60 -14.45
N THR A 78 20.13 -0.04 -15.58
CA THR A 78 21.38 0.10 -16.34
C THR A 78 21.41 1.29 -17.30
N ASP A 79 20.29 1.95 -17.51
CA ASP A 79 20.18 3.02 -18.50
C ASP A 79 20.86 4.30 -17.98
N ARG A 80 21.67 4.93 -18.84
CA ARG A 80 22.37 6.18 -18.51
C ARG A 80 21.56 7.37 -19.04
N ILE A 81 20.53 7.74 -18.31
CA ILE A 81 19.65 8.86 -18.65
C ILE A 81 20.17 10.12 -17.95
N ALA A 82 20.54 11.15 -18.72
CA ALA A 82 20.96 12.43 -18.17
C ALA A 82 19.78 13.10 -17.45
N GLY A 83 20.02 13.60 -16.24
CA GLY A 83 18.99 14.28 -15.45
C GLY A 83 17.99 13.35 -14.74
N LEU A 84 18.25 12.04 -14.69
CA LEU A 84 17.27 11.07 -14.15
C LEU A 84 16.94 11.33 -12.67
N THR A 85 17.93 11.74 -11.87
CA THR A 85 17.73 12.08 -10.45
C THR A 85 16.75 13.24 -10.30
N GLU A 86 16.89 14.28 -11.13
CA GLU A 86 16.02 15.45 -11.16
C GLU A 86 14.61 15.08 -11.62
N MET A 87 14.48 14.16 -12.59
CA MET A 87 13.17 13.66 -13.01
C MET A 87 12.45 12.95 -11.85
N TYR A 88 13.14 12.10 -11.08
CA TYR A 88 12.53 11.48 -9.91
C TYR A 88 12.18 12.49 -8.81
N ALA A 89 13.04 13.47 -8.57
CA ALA A 89 12.73 14.55 -7.62
C ALA A 89 11.46 15.31 -8.05
N ASP A 90 11.30 15.60 -9.34
CA ASP A 90 10.08 16.19 -9.87
C ASP A 90 8.86 15.29 -9.70
N LEU A 91 8.98 13.98 -9.98
CA LEU A 91 7.87 13.04 -9.83
C LEU A 91 7.41 12.91 -8.37
N LEU A 92 8.35 12.87 -7.42
CA LEU A 92 8.05 12.82 -5.99
C LEU A 92 7.45 14.14 -5.49
N GLU A 93 7.94 15.27 -5.97
CA GLU A 93 7.35 16.57 -5.68
C GLU A 93 5.90 16.63 -6.21
N LEU A 94 5.70 16.30 -7.49
CA LEU A 94 4.40 16.36 -8.15
C LEU A 94 3.40 15.32 -7.65
N SER A 95 3.82 14.29 -6.92
CA SER A 95 2.93 13.31 -6.30
C SER A 95 2.40 13.74 -4.92
N ARG A 96 2.97 14.79 -4.29
CA ARG A 96 2.57 15.28 -2.97
C ARG A 96 1.07 15.52 -2.85
N ILE A 97 0.49 14.98 -1.79
CA ILE A 97 -0.93 15.08 -1.50
C ILE A 97 -1.29 16.54 -1.21
N HIS A 98 -2.37 17.04 -1.82
CA HIS A 98 -2.91 18.40 -1.65
C HIS A 98 -2.08 19.58 -2.20
N PHE A 99 -0.91 19.35 -2.79
CA PHE A 99 -0.11 20.43 -3.40
C PHE A 99 -0.42 20.69 -4.87
N TYR A 100 -0.69 19.62 -5.63
CA TYR A 100 -0.95 19.69 -7.07
C TYR A 100 -2.36 19.18 -7.40
N SER A 101 -2.90 19.59 -8.55
CA SER A 101 -4.19 19.08 -9.02
C SER A 101 -4.14 17.56 -9.19
N ASP A 102 -5.26 16.87 -8.95
CA ASP A 102 -5.33 15.40 -9.05
C ASP A 102 -4.82 14.88 -10.39
N ALA A 103 -5.12 15.54 -11.51
CA ALA A 103 -4.63 15.14 -12.84
C ALA A 103 -3.09 15.10 -12.94
N ILE A 104 -2.39 16.07 -12.32
CA ILE A 104 -0.93 16.12 -12.27
C ILE A 104 -0.40 15.01 -11.36
N ARG A 105 -0.99 14.87 -10.16
CA ARG A 105 -0.60 13.85 -9.18
C ARG A 105 -0.78 12.44 -9.72
N THR A 106 -1.96 12.14 -10.28
CA THR A 106 -2.26 10.86 -10.92
C THR A 106 -1.24 10.56 -12.00
N ARG A 107 -0.89 11.52 -12.86
CA ARG A 107 0.10 11.29 -13.92
C ARG A 107 1.51 11.04 -13.37
N ALA A 108 1.92 11.73 -12.32
CA ALA A 108 3.20 11.47 -11.66
C ALA A 108 3.22 10.07 -11.03
N LEU A 109 2.17 9.71 -10.29
CA LEU A 109 2.00 8.38 -9.70
C LEU A 109 2.00 7.28 -10.77
N GLN A 110 1.31 7.46 -11.91
CA GLN A 110 1.33 6.50 -13.02
C GLN A 110 2.74 6.14 -13.47
N LEU A 111 3.64 7.13 -13.56
CA LEU A 111 5.04 6.91 -13.94
C LEU A 111 5.79 6.14 -12.85
N LEU A 112 5.55 6.43 -11.58
CA LEU A 112 6.11 5.68 -10.45
C LEU A 112 5.60 4.23 -10.42
N PHE A 113 4.30 4.00 -10.61
CA PHE A 113 3.70 2.68 -10.69
C PHE A 113 4.26 1.88 -11.88
N ALA A 114 4.37 2.49 -13.07
CA ALA A 114 5.00 1.86 -14.23
C ALA A 114 6.44 1.42 -13.92
N GLN A 115 7.19 2.26 -13.20
CA GLN A 115 8.55 1.94 -12.79
C GLN A 115 8.61 0.76 -11.81
N ILE A 116 7.75 0.76 -10.78
CA ILE A 116 7.66 -0.34 -9.79
C ILE A 116 7.26 -1.65 -10.49
N ALA A 117 6.26 -1.61 -11.38
CA ALA A 117 5.81 -2.77 -12.15
C ALA A 117 6.94 -3.40 -13.00
N SER A 118 7.84 -2.56 -13.52
CA SER A 118 8.99 -2.99 -14.33
C SER A 118 10.20 -3.50 -13.52
N ARG A 119 10.11 -3.53 -12.19
CA ARG A 119 11.18 -3.96 -11.25
C ARG A 119 12.51 -3.20 -11.36
N SER A 120 12.53 -2.05 -12.01
CA SER A 120 13.74 -1.23 -12.19
C SER A 120 13.78 -0.08 -11.19
N THR A 121 13.75 -0.39 -9.89
CA THR A 121 13.44 0.58 -8.83
C THR A 121 14.64 1.23 -8.17
N LEU A 122 15.87 0.91 -8.59
CA LEU A 122 17.09 1.38 -7.90
C LEU A 122 17.17 2.91 -7.80
N HIS A 123 16.94 3.59 -8.92
CA HIS A 123 16.99 5.06 -8.98
C HIS A 123 15.83 5.70 -8.20
N LEU A 124 14.66 5.08 -8.21
CA LEU A 124 13.52 5.50 -7.39
C LEU A 124 13.82 5.39 -5.90
N ILE A 125 14.38 4.26 -5.45
CA ILE A 125 14.79 4.05 -4.05
C ILE A 125 15.81 5.11 -3.63
N ASN A 126 16.79 5.42 -4.47
CA ASN A 126 17.77 6.47 -4.21
C ASN A 126 17.13 7.86 -4.09
N ALA A 127 16.12 8.17 -4.90
CA ALA A 127 15.40 9.44 -4.82
C ALA A 127 14.51 9.53 -3.57
N ILE A 128 13.81 8.45 -3.21
CA ILE A 128 12.99 8.39 -1.98
C ILE A 128 13.89 8.49 -0.74
N SER A 129 15.12 7.99 -0.81
CA SER A 129 16.11 8.03 0.29
C SER A 129 16.44 9.43 0.81
N VAL A 130 16.36 10.44 -0.06
CA VAL A 130 16.67 11.84 0.30
C VAL A 130 15.40 12.65 0.62
N TRP A 131 14.23 12.02 0.54
CA TRP A 131 12.95 12.67 0.73
C TRP A 131 12.55 12.69 2.22
N PRO A 132 11.80 13.70 2.70
CA PRO A 132 11.39 13.76 4.10
C PRO A 132 10.57 12.54 4.52
N LEU A 133 10.90 11.95 5.67
CA LEU A 133 10.30 10.70 6.16
C LEU A 133 8.76 10.73 6.19
N THR A 134 8.18 11.87 6.58
CA THR A 134 6.72 12.06 6.59
C THR A 134 6.12 11.91 5.19
N GLU A 135 6.75 12.51 4.19
CA GLU A 135 6.30 12.43 2.79
C GLU A 135 6.45 10.99 2.25
N VAL A 136 7.55 10.32 2.60
CA VAL A 136 7.76 8.90 2.28
C VAL A 136 6.61 8.05 2.83
N ASN A 137 6.25 8.24 4.11
CA ASN A 137 5.15 7.50 4.73
C ASN A 137 3.81 7.74 4.03
N LEU A 138 3.53 8.99 3.66
CA LEU A 138 2.30 9.35 2.93
C LEU A 138 2.27 8.71 1.54
N LEU A 139 3.36 8.78 0.79
CA LEU A 139 3.47 8.15 -0.52
C LEU A 139 3.33 6.63 -0.44
N LEU A 140 4.04 5.97 0.49
CA LEU A 140 3.93 4.53 0.66
C LEU A 140 2.51 4.12 1.04
N SER A 141 1.85 4.88 1.92
CA SER A 141 0.46 4.63 2.29
C SER A 141 -0.46 4.73 1.08
N GLU A 142 -0.30 5.76 0.24
CA GLU A 142 -1.08 5.93 -0.99
C GLU A 142 -0.83 4.81 -2.01
N LEU A 143 0.43 4.38 -2.18
CA LEU A 143 0.79 3.25 -3.05
C LEU A 143 0.13 1.96 -2.57
N LEU A 144 0.18 1.67 -1.26
CA LEU A 144 -0.41 0.47 -0.67
C LEU A 144 -1.93 0.48 -0.74
N GLU A 145 -2.55 1.66 -0.54
CA GLU A 145 -4.00 1.83 -0.61
C GLU A 145 -4.57 1.52 -2.00
N CYS A 146 -3.77 1.71 -3.06
CA CYS A 146 -4.18 1.35 -4.42
C CYS A 146 -4.37 -0.17 -4.60
N PHE A 147 -3.72 -0.98 -3.76
CA PHE A 147 -3.78 -2.45 -3.82
C PHE A 147 -4.64 -3.08 -2.73
N ASP A 148 -5.34 -2.29 -1.91
CA ASP A 148 -6.25 -2.83 -0.89
C ASP A 148 -7.40 -3.59 -1.59
N PRO A 149 -7.47 -4.93 -1.45
CA PRO A 149 -8.47 -5.73 -2.15
C PRO A 149 -9.90 -5.36 -1.73
N ARG A 150 -10.08 -4.70 -0.56
CA ARG A 150 -11.39 -4.26 -0.05
C ARG A 150 -11.96 -3.09 -0.84
N ARG A 151 -11.10 -2.19 -1.30
CA ARG A 151 -11.50 -0.93 -1.94
C ARG A 151 -11.84 -1.12 -3.41
N SER A 152 -11.36 -2.21 -4.03
CA SER A 152 -11.65 -2.56 -5.44
C SER A 152 -13.16 -2.73 -5.74
N LEU A 153 -14.00 -2.93 -4.71
CA LEU A 153 -15.45 -3.14 -4.86
C LEU A 153 -16.26 -1.85 -5.03
N VAL A 154 -15.68 -0.69 -4.74
CA VAL A 154 -16.35 0.61 -4.91
C VAL A 154 -15.71 1.28 -6.12
N GLU A 155 -16.51 1.60 -7.14
CA GLU A 155 -16.07 2.13 -8.44
C GLU A 155 -15.46 3.55 -8.35
N ASP A 156 -14.33 3.70 -7.66
CA ASP A 156 -13.55 4.93 -7.69
C ASP A 156 -12.68 4.97 -8.95
N HIS A 157 -13.14 5.78 -9.91
CA HIS A 157 -12.50 6.02 -11.21
C HIS A 157 -10.98 6.31 -11.18
N PRO A 158 -10.39 7.08 -10.22
CA PRO A 158 -8.97 7.44 -10.30
C PRO A 158 -8.02 6.27 -10.01
N LYS A 159 -8.37 5.35 -9.12
CA LYS A 159 -7.50 4.20 -8.77
C LYS A 159 -7.39 3.22 -9.93
N HIS A 160 -8.49 3.03 -10.65
CA HIS A 160 -8.50 2.19 -11.85
C HIS A 160 -7.46 2.65 -12.89
N VAL A 161 -7.30 3.97 -13.04
CA VAL A 161 -6.34 4.57 -13.98
C VAL A 161 -4.87 4.36 -13.56
N LEU A 162 -4.59 4.28 -12.25
CA LEU A 162 -3.25 3.94 -11.74
C LEU A 162 -2.96 2.45 -11.95
N LEU A 163 -3.91 1.59 -11.56
CA LEU A 163 -3.77 0.14 -11.64
C LEU A 163 -3.67 -0.35 -13.09
N SER A 164 -4.37 0.29 -14.03
CA SER A 164 -4.26 -0.07 -15.45
C SER A 164 -2.86 0.19 -16.01
N VAL A 165 -2.23 1.31 -15.62
CA VAL A 165 -0.85 1.63 -16.03
C VAL A 165 0.14 0.66 -15.37
N TYR A 166 -0.06 0.34 -14.10
CA TYR A 166 0.73 -0.67 -13.41
C TYR A 166 0.65 -2.02 -14.13
N GLN A 167 -0.56 -2.51 -14.41
CA GLN A 167 -0.80 -3.77 -15.13
C GLN A 167 -0.16 -3.79 -16.53
N GLN A 168 -0.23 -2.67 -17.27
CA GLN A 168 0.36 -2.56 -18.61
C GLN A 168 1.89 -2.78 -18.60
N HIS A 169 2.55 -2.42 -17.50
CA HIS A 169 4.01 -2.52 -17.37
C HIS A 169 4.48 -3.75 -16.59
N LEU A 170 3.56 -4.59 -16.11
CA LEU A 170 3.91 -5.89 -15.55
C LEU A 170 4.57 -6.76 -16.61
N SER A 171 5.66 -7.43 -16.23
CA SER A 171 6.26 -8.45 -17.09
C SER A 171 5.27 -9.60 -17.31
N LYS A 172 5.24 -10.16 -18.52
CA LYS A 172 4.40 -11.32 -18.85
C LYS A 172 4.74 -12.57 -18.03
N TRP A 173 5.92 -12.56 -17.41
CA TRP A 173 6.43 -13.63 -16.55
C TRP A 173 6.08 -13.40 -15.08
N GLU A 174 5.42 -12.28 -14.74
CA GLU A 174 4.92 -12.09 -13.39
C GLU A 174 3.72 -12.99 -13.16
N GLU A 175 3.90 -13.93 -12.24
CA GLU A 175 2.84 -14.87 -11.88
C GLU A 175 1.81 -14.27 -10.92
N HIS A 176 2.18 -13.16 -10.27
CA HIS A 176 1.30 -12.39 -9.39
C HIS A 176 1.59 -10.90 -9.50
N SER A 177 0.54 -10.09 -9.68
CA SER A 177 0.64 -8.65 -9.96
C SER A 177 1.33 -7.84 -8.86
N LEU A 178 1.14 -8.22 -7.60
CA LEU A 178 1.77 -7.57 -6.45
C LEU A 178 3.24 -7.90 -6.21
N ALA A 179 3.80 -8.93 -6.85
CA ALA A 179 5.18 -9.35 -6.56
C ALA A 179 6.21 -8.23 -6.79
N PRO A 180 6.15 -7.42 -7.87
CA PRO A 180 7.03 -6.25 -8.03
C PRO A 180 6.92 -5.22 -6.91
N LEU A 181 5.71 -4.96 -6.40
CA LEU A 181 5.51 -4.05 -5.27
C LEU A 181 6.16 -4.57 -3.99
N ILE A 182 5.93 -5.85 -3.65
CA ILE A 182 6.51 -6.45 -2.43
C ILE A 182 8.05 -6.37 -2.48
N ASN A 183 8.64 -6.71 -3.64
CA ASN A 183 10.09 -6.62 -3.82
C ASN A 183 10.59 -5.18 -3.72
N PHE A 184 9.89 -4.21 -4.31
CA PHE A 184 10.23 -2.80 -4.17
C PHE A 184 10.25 -2.35 -2.70
N LEU A 185 9.25 -2.75 -1.93
CA LEU A 185 9.19 -2.42 -0.50
C LEU A 185 10.30 -3.10 0.28
N GLN A 186 10.64 -4.34 -0.05
CA GLN A 186 11.77 -5.06 0.54
C GLN A 186 13.11 -4.36 0.24
N ASP A 187 13.38 -4.04 -1.02
CA ASP A 187 14.58 -3.31 -1.46
C ASP A 187 14.66 -1.93 -0.79
N PHE A 188 13.51 -1.25 -0.65
CA PHE A 188 13.43 0.02 0.07
C PHE A 188 13.72 -0.15 1.57
N ALA A 189 13.17 -1.19 2.21
CA ALA A 189 13.39 -1.47 3.63
C ALA A 189 14.87 -1.76 3.95
N THR A 190 15.50 -2.57 3.10
CA THR A 190 16.88 -3.07 3.31
C THR A 190 17.94 -2.00 3.13
N SER A 191 17.62 -0.92 2.42
CA SER A 191 18.55 0.19 2.18
C SER A 191 18.85 1.06 3.43
N ASP A 192 18.02 1.02 4.48
CA ASP A 192 18.23 1.76 5.73
C ASP A 192 17.39 1.17 6.88
N GLU A 193 17.99 1.03 8.07
CA GLU A 193 17.33 0.50 9.26
C GLU A 193 16.04 1.26 9.62
N GLN A 194 16.02 2.59 9.44
CA GLN A 194 14.85 3.41 9.78
C GLN A 194 13.65 3.18 8.84
N ARG A 195 13.88 2.68 7.62
CA ARG A 195 12.81 2.50 6.62
C ARG A 195 11.88 1.35 6.92
N TRP A 196 12.34 0.37 7.67
CA TRP A 196 11.49 -0.69 8.22
C TRP A 196 10.31 -0.12 9.01
N SER A 197 10.58 0.85 9.90
CA SER A 197 9.54 1.52 10.68
C SER A 197 8.54 2.27 9.79
N SER A 198 9.02 2.87 8.70
CA SER A 198 8.21 3.61 7.73
C SER A 198 7.26 2.72 6.95
N ILE A 199 7.76 1.56 6.48
CA ILE A 199 6.93 0.58 5.78
C ILE A 199 5.89 -0.03 6.71
N CYS A 200 6.25 -0.33 7.96
CA CYS A 200 5.27 -0.83 8.92
C CYS A 200 4.20 0.23 9.24
N ALA A 201 4.60 1.50 9.38
CA ALA A 201 3.69 2.61 9.68
C ALA A 201 2.79 3.00 8.50
N SER A 202 3.18 2.70 7.26
CA SER A 202 2.39 3.02 6.06
C SER A 202 1.24 2.04 5.76
N GLY A 203 0.99 1.07 6.64
CA GLY A 203 -0.09 0.09 6.47
C GLY A 203 0.32 -1.16 5.70
N PHE A 204 1.62 -1.44 5.53
CA PHE A 204 2.06 -2.66 4.84
C PHE A 204 1.64 -3.93 5.58
N LEU A 205 1.65 -3.93 6.91
CA LEU A 205 1.20 -5.08 7.70
C LEU A 205 -0.32 -5.33 7.54
N ASP A 206 -1.10 -4.26 7.32
CA ASP A 206 -2.51 -4.38 6.97
C ASP A 206 -2.67 -5.00 5.58
N LEU A 207 -1.87 -4.57 4.59
CA LEU A 207 -1.87 -5.19 3.26
C LEU A 207 -1.56 -6.68 3.35
N LEU A 208 -0.48 -7.07 4.06
CA LEU A 208 -0.15 -8.48 4.29
C LEU A 208 -1.32 -9.23 4.89
N LEU A 209 -1.94 -8.70 5.95
CA LEU A 209 -3.11 -9.29 6.57
C LEU A 209 -4.27 -9.46 5.56
N GLN A 210 -4.53 -8.47 4.70
CA GLN A 210 -5.55 -8.59 3.65
C GLN A 210 -5.20 -9.66 2.61
N LEU A 211 -3.93 -9.76 2.22
CA LEU A 211 -3.45 -10.83 1.32
C LEU A 211 -3.65 -12.20 1.96
N TYR A 212 -3.35 -12.33 3.25
CA TYR A 212 -3.61 -13.56 3.99
C TYR A 212 -5.11 -13.90 4.02
N ILE A 213 -5.96 -12.93 4.37
CA ILE A 213 -7.41 -13.10 4.44
C ILE A 213 -7.99 -13.54 3.07
N SER A 214 -7.52 -12.91 2.00
CA SER A 214 -7.91 -13.19 0.62
C SER A 214 -7.19 -14.40 0.01
N ASP A 215 -6.46 -15.19 0.81
CA ASP A 215 -5.73 -16.38 0.37
C ASP A 215 -4.79 -16.10 -0.82
N PHE A 216 -4.12 -14.94 -0.78
CA PHE A 216 -3.22 -14.42 -1.80
C PHE A 216 -3.88 -14.36 -3.19
N THR A 217 -5.17 -14.05 -3.22
CA THR A 217 -5.88 -13.81 -4.48
C THR A 217 -5.37 -12.52 -5.10
N ASP A 218 -5.06 -12.57 -6.40
CA ASP A 218 -4.55 -11.41 -7.12
C ASP A 218 -5.65 -10.34 -7.26
N PRO A 219 -5.47 -9.13 -6.71
CA PRO A 219 -6.50 -8.09 -6.78
C PRO A 219 -6.68 -7.51 -8.18
N LEU A 220 -5.74 -7.78 -9.10
CA LEU A 220 -5.69 -7.20 -10.45
C LEU A 220 -6.08 -8.19 -11.55
N VAL A 221 -6.17 -9.49 -11.25
CA VAL A 221 -6.53 -10.51 -12.24
C VAL A 221 -8.00 -10.87 -12.10
N SER A 222 -8.76 -10.79 -13.20
CA SER A 222 -10.14 -11.27 -13.25
C SER A 222 -10.21 -12.75 -12.85
N LYS A 223 -11.26 -13.13 -12.11
CA LYS A 223 -11.46 -14.40 -11.36
C LYS A 223 -11.32 -15.71 -12.17
N THR A 224 -10.96 -15.67 -13.44
CA THR A 224 -10.98 -16.80 -14.36
C THR A 224 -9.70 -17.63 -14.37
N LEU A 225 -8.57 -17.08 -13.91
CA LEU A 225 -7.29 -17.79 -13.92
C LEU A 225 -6.84 -18.11 -12.49
N PRO A 226 -6.36 -19.34 -12.21
CA PRO A 226 -5.66 -19.61 -10.98
C PRO A 226 -4.41 -18.73 -10.88
N SER A 227 -4.45 -17.75 -10.00
CA SER A 227 -3.26 -17.00 -9.61
C SER A 227 -2.24 -17.94 -8.96
N ASN A 228 -0.96 -17.77 -9.29
CA ASN A 228 0.11 -18.52 -8.64
C ASN A 228 0.41 -17.93 -7.26
N ARG A 229 -0.42 -18.29 -6.28
CA ARG A 229 -0.32 -17.90 -4.87
C ARG A 229 1.07 -18.16 -4.27
N THR A 230 1.81 -19.12 -4.82
CA THR A 230 3.09 -19.58 -4.27
C THR A 230 4.16 -18.50 -4.33
N THR A 231 4.23 -17.76 -5.45
CA THR A 231 5.26 -16.75 -5.69
C THR A 231 5.05 -15.51 -4.86
N LEU A 232 3.80 -15.02 -4.74
CA LEU A 232 3.51 -13.91 -3.83
C LEU A 232 3.75 -14.31 -2.37
N SER A 233 3.29 -15.49 -1.95
CA SER A 233 3.54 -15.96 -0.58
C SER A 233 5.04 -16.06 -0.30
N ALA A 234 5.85 -16.56 -1.24
CA ALA A 234 7.29 -16.60 -1.10
C ALA A 234 7.91 -15.20 -0.96
N ALA A 235 7.48 -14.22 -1.77
CA ALA A 235 7.92 -12.83 -1.65
C ALA A 235 7.56 -12.22 -0.29
N CYS A 236 6.31 -12.39 0.16
CA CYS A 236 5.89 -11.92 1.49
C CYS A 236 6.68 -12.60 2.62
N ASN A 237 6.97 -13.90 2.51
CA ASN A 237 7.76 -14.61 3.51
C ASN A 237 9.23 -14.13 3.53
N SER A 238 9.81 -13.88 2.35
CA SER A 238 11.14 -13.28 2.22
C SER A 238 11.22 -11.95 2.96
N PHE A 239 10.26 -11.05 2.67
CA PHE A 239 10.13 -9.77 3.37
C PHE A 239 10.03 -9.96 4.89
N LEU A 240 9.16 -10.87 5.36
CA LEU A 240 8.96 -11.08 6.79
C LEU A 240 10.18 -11.65 7.50
N VAL A 241 10.94 -12.55 6.86
CA VAL A 241 12.19 -13.09 7.42
C VAL A 241 13.19 -11.94 7.64
N GLU A 242 13.35 -11.05 6.67
CA GLU A 242 14.23 -9.89 6.81
C GLU A 242 13.71 -8.89 7.86
N ALA A 243 12.40 -8.64 7.88
CA ALA A 243 11.75 -7.77 8.86
C ALA A 243 11.99 -8.24 10.30
N LEU A 244 11.92 -9.56 10.54
CA LEU A 244 12.18 -10.15 11.85
C LEU A 244 13.66 -10.05 12.27
N GLY A 245 14.58 -9.94 11.31
CA GLY A 245 15.98 -9.65 11.56
C GLY A 245 16.25 -8.21 12.01
N ASN A 246 15.30 -7.29 11.75
CA ASN A 246 15.38 -5.90 12.17
C ASN A 246 14.59 -5.68 13.47
N ARG A 247 15.23 -5.11 14.49
CA ARG A 247 14.61 -4.93 15.82
C ARG A 247 13.36 -4.05 15.78
N SER A 248 13.38 -2.94 15.04
CA SER A 248 12.28 -1.99 14.98
C SER A 248 11.05 -2.56 14.26
N ALA A 249 11.26 -3.28 13.15
CA ALA A 249 10.21 -4.00 12.45
C ALA A 249 9.67 -5.15 13.29
N TYR A 250 10.55 -5.91 13.96
CA TYR A 250 10.15 -7.01 14.83
C TYR A 250 9.19 -6.55 15.93
N GLU A 251 9.51 -5.47 16.64
CA GLU A 251 8.66 -4.92 17.71
C GLU A 251 7.28 -4.50 17.16
N THR A 252 7.25 -3.85 15.99
CA THR A 252 5.99 -3.44 15.34
C THR A 252 5.18 -4.65 14.86
N PHE A 253 5.85 -5.66 14.30
CA PHE A 253 5.23 -6.89 13.82
C PHE A 253 4.58 -7.69 14.96
N GLN A 254 5.28 -7.85 16.10
CA GLN A 254 4.74 -8.58 17.26
C GLN A 254 3.45 -7.98 17.81
N LEU A 255 3.28 -6.67 17.70
CA LEU A 255 2.08 -5.97 18.16
C LEU A 255 0.91 -6.05 17.17
N HIS A 256 1.18 -6.46 15.92
CA HIS A 256 0.20 -6.49 14.85
C HIS A 256 -0.51 -7.86 14.77
N PRO A 257 -1.84 -7.92 14.47
CA PRO A 257 -2.58 -9.20 14.37
C PRO A 257 -1.99 -10.20 13.39
N VAL A 258 -1.32 -9.71 12.35
CA VAL A 258 -0.65 -10.55 11.34
C VAL A 258 0.36 -11.52 11.97
N SER A 259 1.01 -11.17 13.08
CA SER A 259 1.97 -12.05 13.77
C SER A 259 1.34 -13.32 14.34
N GLY A 260 0.07 -13.26 14.73
CA GLY A 260 -0.69 -14.43 15.19
C GLY A 260 -1.32 -15.23 14.06
N LEU A 261 -1.54 -14.59 12.90
CA LEU A 261 -2.28 -15.17 11.78
C LEU A 261 -1.38 -15.76 10.69
N TRP A 262 -0.17 -15.24 10.50
CA TRP A 262 0.70 -15.67 9.41
C TRP A 262 1.06 -17.16 9.50
N SER A 263 1.20 -17.78 8.32
CA SER A 263 1.26 -19.24 8.16
C SER A 263 2.52 -19.86 8.78
N ARG A 264 2.47 -21.18 9.04
CA ARG A 264 3.62 -21.97 9.48
C ARG A 264 4.67 -22.06 8.37
N TRP A 265 5.49 -21.04 8.24
CA TRP A 265 6.77 -21.19 7.56
C TRP A 265 7.84 -21.56 8.60
N PRO A 266 8.52 -22.72 8.44
CA PRO A 266 9.53 -23.16 9.41
C PRO A 266 10.58 -22.09 9.71
N MET A 267 10.96 -21.29 8.70
CA MET A 267 11.91 -20.19 8.88
C MET A 267 11.39 -19.07 9.78
N LEU A 268 10.08 -18.77 9.75
CA LEU A 268 9.46 -17.79 10.65
C LEU A 268 9.31 -18.36 12.06
N GLN A 269 9.03 -19.66 12.17
CA GLN A 269 8.87 -20.35 13.46
C GLN A 269 10.15 -20.36 14.29
N LEU A 270 11.31 -20.49 13.65
CA LEU A 270 12.61 -20.50 14.34
C LEU A 270 12.94 -19.17 15.04
N MET A 271 12.35 -18.04 14.60
CA MET A 271 12.59 -16.73 15.21
C MET A 271 11.59 -16.38 16.32
N LEU A 272 10.47 -17.09 16.39
CA LEU A 272 9.45 -16.93 17.41
C LEU A 272 9.52 -18.13 18.36
N GLU A 273 10.44 -18.08 19.34
CA GLU A 273 10.70 -19.12 20.36
C GLU A 273 9.52 -19.34 21.34
N SER A 274 8.29 -19.48 20.83
CA SER A 274 7.10 -19.65 21.65
C SER A 274 6.53 -21.06 21.48
N PRO A 275 6.25 -21.77 22.58
CA PRO A 275 5.68 -23.11 22.52
C PRO A 275 4.32 -23.10 21.80
N ASP A 276 3.99 -24.14 21.02
CA ASP A 276 2.80 -24.19 20.15
C ASP A 276 1.48 -23.72 20.80
N ALA A 277 1.31 -23.96 22.10
CA ALA A 277 0.14 -23.52 22.86
C ALA A 277 -0.07 -21.99 22.88
N THR A 278 1.00 -21.20 22.81
CA THR A 278 0.92 -19.74 22.73
C THR A 278 0.45 -19.29 21.35
N ARG A 279 0.77 -20.04 20.29
CA ARG A 279 0.38 -19.69 18.91
C ARG A 279 -1.11 -19.81 18.71
N CYS A 280 -1.75 -20.91 19.09
CA CYS A 280 -3.20 -21.05 18.98
C CYS A 280 -3.93 -19.95 19.75
N THR A 281 -3.43 -19.62 20.94
CA THR A 281 -3.97 -18.52 21.76
C THR A 281 -3.82 -17.17 21.06
N ARG A 282 -2.64 -16.86 20.52
CA ARG A 282 -2.39 -15.62 19.75
C ARG A 282 -3.25 -15.54 18.49
N ARG A 283 -3.39 -16.65 17.76
CA ARG A 283 -4.22 -16.73 16.55
C ARG A 283 -5.69 -16.45 16.88
N ARG A 284 -6.23 -17.10 17.91
CA ARG A 284 -7.59 -16.86 18.40
C ARG A 284 -7.78 -15.41 18.83
N GLN A 285 -6.83 -14.85 19.57
CA GLN A 285 -6.87 -13.44 19.97
C GLN A 285 -6.83 -12.50 18.76
N ALA A 286 -5.98 -12.80 17.76
CA ALA A 286 -5.90 -12.01 16.54
C ALA A 286 -7.23 -12.03 15.78
N TRP A 287 -7.85 -13.21 15.58
CA TRP A 287 -9.17 -13.31 14.96
C TRP A 287 -10.27 -12.60 15.76
N ALA A 288 -10.25 -12.73 17.09
CA ALA A 288 -11.21 -12.04 17.97
C ALA A 288 -11.12 -10.51 17.90
N ASN A 289 -9.94 -9.99 17.57
CA ASN A 289 -9.71 -8.55 17.42
C ASN A 289 -10.05 -8.02 16.02
N LEU A 290 -10.30 -8.89 15.03
CA LEU A 290 -10.62 -8.48 13.67
C LEU A 290 -12.11 -8.25 13.47
N ASP A 291 -12.43 -7.33 12.55
CA ASP A 291 -13.80 -7.08 12.15
C ASP A 291 -14.46 -8.33 11.56
N LYS A 292 -15.75 -8.52 11.87
CA LYS A 292 -16.57 -9.63 11.34
C LYS A 292 -16.53 -9.74 9.82
N ARG A 293 -16.38 -8.62 9.11
CA ARG A 293 -16.24 -8.58 7.64
C ARG A 293 -14.98 -9.31 7.16
N ASN A 294 -13.86 -9.14 7.85
CA ASN A 294 -12.60 -9.81 7.53
C ASN A 294 -12.71 -11.33 7.73
N ILE A 295 -13.37 -11.75 8.81
CA ILE A 295 -13.63 -13.17 9.10
C ILE A 295 -14.54 -13.77 8.01
N GLN A 296 -15.65 -13.12 7.67
CA GLN A 296 -16.55 -13.55 6.60
C GLN A 296 -15.83 -13.70 5.26
N TRP A 297 -14.94 -12.75 4.96
CA TRP A 297 -14.16 -12.82 3.74
C TRP A 297 -13.15 -13.97 3.75
N ARG A 298 -12.46 -14.20 4.88
CA ARG A 298 -11.57 -15.35 5.04
C ARG A 298 -12.32 -16.66 4.81
N ILE A 299 -13.50 -16.84 5.43
CA ILE A 299 -14.35 -18.02 5.23
C ILE A 299 -14.70 -18.20 3.75
N SER A 300 -15.10 -17.12 3.09
CA SER A 300 -15.43 -17.13 1.65
C SER A 300 -14.23 -17.50 0.78
N SER A 301 -13.05 -16.98 1.13
CA SER A 301 -11.79 -17.26 0.42
C SER A 301 -11.37 -18.72 0.59
N VAL A 302 -11.39 -19.23 1.82
CA VAL A 302 -11.11 -20.64 2.15
C VAL A 302 -12.06 -21.56 1.40
N PHE A 303 -13.37 -21.27 1.41
CA PHE A 303 -14.35 -22.05 0.68
C PHE A 303 -14.04 -22.09 -0.83
N ASN A 304 -13.77 -20.93 -1.44
CA ASN A 304 -13.42 -20.86 -2.86
C ASN A 304 -12.14 -21.68 -3.17
N SER A 305 -11.12 -21.57 -2.32
CA SER A 305 -9.88 -22.34 -2.45
C SER A 305 -10.13 -23.84 -2.38
N LEU A 306 -10.84 -24.31 -1.35
CA LEU A 306 -11.16 -25.72 -1.16
C LEU A 306 -11.99 -26.27 -2.32
N VAL A 307 -13.01 -25.54 -2.78
CA VAL A 307 -13.86 -25.96 -3.91
C VAL A 307 -13.05 -26.02 -5.22
N LEU A 308 -12.21 -25.03 -5.48
CA LEU A 308 -11.38 -25.00 -6.70
C LEU A 308 -10.32 -26.10 -6.69
N GLU A 309 -9.66 -26.34 -5.55
CA GLU A 309 -8.66 -27.39 -5.40
C GLU A 309 -9.29 -28.78 -5.47
N TRP A 310 -10.40 -29.02 -4.78
CA TRP A 310 -11.14 -30.28 -4.82
C TRP A 310 -11.47 -30.72 -6.24
N ASN A 311 -11.87 -29.77 -7.10
CA ASN A 311 -12.18 -30.06 -8.50
C ASN A 311 -10.93 -30.42 -9.33
N ARG A 312 -9.73 -30.03 -8.90
CA ARG A 312 -8.46 -30.32 -9.60
C ARG A 312 -7.83 -31.62 -9.14
N THR A 313 -7.79 -31.88 -7.83
CA THR A 313 -7.15 -33.05 -7.25
C THR A 313 -8.13 -34.21 -7.14
N ARG A 314 -8.45 -34.87 -8.26
CA ARG A 314 -9.14 -36.18 -8.25
C ARG A 314 -8.36 -37.32 -7.57
N ARG A 315 -7.15 -37.04 -7.04
CA ARG A 315 -6.31 -38.02 -6.34
C ARG A 315 -6.30 -37.68 -4.84
N PRO A 316 -6.99 -38.47 -4.00
CA PRO A 316 -7.25 -38.14 -2.59
C PRO A 316 -6.05 -38.28 -1.64
N HIS A 317 -4.88 -38.76 -2.09
CA HIS A 317 -3.83 -39.24 -1.18
C HIS A 317 -2.76 -38.22 -0.76
N THR A 318 -2.75 -36.99 -1.27
CA THR A 318 -1.72 -35.97 -0.90
C THR A 318 -2.29 -34.73 -0.21
N MET A 319 -3.60 -34.70 0.10
CA MET A 319 -4.28 -33.48 0.54
C MET A 319 -3.85 -33.00 1.94
N PHE A 320 -3.42 -33.90 2.83
CA PHE A 320 -3.01 -33.52 4.20
C PHE A 320 -1.52 -33.19 4.35
N GLU A 321 -0.72 -33.45 3.31
CA GLU A 321 0.72 -33.16 3.34
C GLU A 321 1.01 -31.69 2.98
N GLU A 322 0.05 -30.98 2.39
CA GLU A 322 0.22 -29.57 2.09
C GLU A 322 0.00 -28.70 3.34
N PRO A 323 1.04 -28.02 3.86
CA PRO A 323 0.94 -27.18 5.06
C PRO A 323 -0.08 -26.04 4.95
N ARG A 324 -0.52 -25.74 3.71
CA ARG A 324 -1.48 -24.68 3.40
C ARG A 324 -2.89 -24.99 3.86
N LEU A 325 -3.35 -26.20 3.56
CA LEU A 325 -4.69 -26.63 3.93
C LEU A 325 -4.85 -26.71 5.45
N TYR A 326 -3.75 -27.05 6.15
CA TYR A 326 -3.71 -27.04 7.61
C TYR A 326 -4.12 -25.69 8.20
N ASP A 327 -3.52 -24.58 7.76
CA ASP A 327 -3.84 -23.25 8.30
C ASP A 327 -5.30 -22.84 7.98
N GLN A 328 -5.84 -23.24 6.83
CA GLN A 328 -7.24 -23.00 6.47
C GLN A 328 -8.21 -23.79 7.36
N PHE A 329 -7.92 -25.06 7.65
CA PHE A 329 -8.73 -25.85 8.58
C PHE A 329 -8.65 -25.32 10.01
N VAL A 330 -7.46 -24.89 10.46
CA VAL A 330 -7.30 -24.24 11.76
C VAL A 330 -8.15 -22.98 11.85
N ASP A 331 -8.16 -22.15 10.81
CA ASP A 331 -9.04 -20.97 10.76
C ASP A 331 -10.51 -21.34 10.93
N LEU A 332 -11.00 -22.32 10.17
CA LEU A 332 -12.40 -22.75 10.24
C LEU A 332 -12.77 -23.29 11.63
N LEU A 333 -11.86 -24.03 12.28
CA LEU A 333 -12.06 -24.51 13.63
C LEU A 333 -12.15 -23.35 14.63
N GLU A 334 -11.27 -22.37 14.53
CA GLU A 334 -11.29 -21.18 15.39
C GLU A 334 -12.55 -20.31 15.16
N PHE A 335 -13.15 -20.34 13.97
CA PHE A 335 -14.42 -19.65 13.70
C PHE A 335 -15.66 -20.42 14.21
N SER A 336 -15.51 -21.69 14.58
CA SER A 336 -16.62 -22.55 14.99
C SER A 336 -16.87 -22.60 16.50
N GLY A 337 -15.88 -22.22 17.31
CA GLY A 337 -15.96 -22.14 18.76
C GLY A 337 -16.24 -20.72 19.24
#